data_AF-A0A2N2HDH2-F1
#
_entry.id   AF-A0A2N2HDH2-F1
#
_cell.length_a   1.000
_cell.length_b   1.000
_cell.length_c   1.000
_cell.angle_alpha   90.00
_cell.angle_beta   90.00
_cell.angle_gamma   90.00
#
_symmetry.space_group_name_H-M   'P 1'
#
loop_
_entity.id
_entity.type
_entity.pdbx_description
1 polymer ?
#
loop_
_entity_poly.entity_id
_entity_poly.type
_entity_poly.pdbx_seq_one_letter_code
_entity_poly.pdbx_strand_id
1 'polypeptide(L)'
;MVRVRSTDTTEDCVTVSYVSETVPFVTHIMAPYLENKILRNVIDNLWKTYQYNQEYISFLLNTRTRDEFMEAAKKYSLTFRDVDAAGLYYQANVLLQALGQPLTSADLSLLLNVDPNIIENVMPPLLEYNGEETETDEQ
;
A
#
# COMPACT_ATOMS: atom_id res chain seq x y z
N MET A 1 30.88 -0.15 4.21
CA MET A 1 30.20 -1.26 3.50
C MET A 1 29.87 -2.33 4.52
N VAL A 2 28.64 -2.34 5.04
CA VAL A 2 28.20 -3.33 6.03
C VAL A 2 27.19 -4.22 5.34
N ARG A 3 27.56 -5.48 5.10
CA ARG A 3 26.69 -6.54 4.59
C ARG A 3 26.33 -7.41 5.78
N VAL A 4 25.09 -7.36 6.23
CA VAL A 4 24.56 -8.34 7.18
C VAL A 4 23.68 -9.30 6.41
N ARG A 5 24.14 -10.55 6.32
CA ARG A 5 23.31 -11.71 5.98
C ARG A 5 23.01 -12.42 7.28
N SER A 6 21.74 -12.68 7.57
CA SER A 6 21.37 -13.96 8.16
C SER A 6 19.99 -14.36 7.66
N THR A 7 19.99 -15.53 7.02
CA THR A 7 18.85 -16.41 6.79
C THR A 7 18.21 -16.79 8.11
N ASP A 8 16.90 -16.59 8.26
CA ASP A 8 16.07 -17.66 8.79
C ASP A 8 14.60 -17.55 8.35
N THR A 9 14.06 -18.71 8.02
CA THR A 9 12.73 -18.98 7.48
C THR A 9 11.70 -19.00 8.60
N THR A 10 11.00 -17.89 8.81
CA THR A 10 9.69 -17.86 9.49
C THR A 10 8.86 -16.69 8.95
N GLU A 11 7.58 -16.96 8.68
CA GLU A 11 6.64 -16.26 7.80
C GLU A 11 6.25 -14.80 8.16
N ASP A 12 7.02 -14.06 8.96
CA ASP A 12 6.64 -12.69 9.34
C ASP A 12 7.84 -11.72 9.50
N CYS A 13 8.97 -12.00 8.84
CA CYS A 13 10.16 -11.17 8.96
C CYS A 13 10.46 -10.36 7.70
N VAL A 14 10.22 -9.05 7.74
CA VAL A 14 10.58 -8.12 6.65
C VAL A 14 12.06 -7.77 6.79
N THR A 15 12.89 -8.33 5.92
CA THR A 15 14.32 -8.04 5.89
C THR A 15 14.57 -6.79 5.06
N VAL A 16 14.80 -5.64 5.70
CA VAL A 16 15.12 -4.38 5.02
C VAL A 16 16.64 -4.20 4.97
N SER A 17 17.20 -4.16 3.76
CA SER A 17 18.61 -3.82 3.54
C SER A 17 18.72 -2.34 3.19
N TYR A 18 19.50 -1.57 3.95
CA TYR A 18 19.65 -0.12 3.76
C TYR A 18 21.10 0.33 3.96
N VAL A 19 21.44 1.50 3.42
CA VAL A 19 22.78 2.09 3.55
C VAL A 19 22.87 2.82 4.90
N SER A 20 24.02 2.80 5.58
CA SER A 20 24.17 3.34 6.95
C SER A 20 23.71 4.79 7.13
N GLU A 21 23.76 5.61 6.08
CA GLU A 21 23.28 7.01 6.12
C GLU A 21 21.75 7.11 6.12
N THR A 22 21.06 6.07 5.68
CA THR A 22 19.59 6.00 5.60
C THR A 22 18.94 5.36 6.84
N VAL A 23 19.72 4.99 7.87
CA VAL A 23 19.20 4.41 9.12
C VAL A 23 18.05 5.25 9.71
N PRO A 24 18.18 6.59 9.88
CA PRO A 24 17.14 7.38 10.54
C PRO A 24 15.83 7.38 9.73
N PHE A 25 15.95 7.44 8.41
CA PHE A 25 14.83 7.38 7.47
C PHE A 25 14.13 6.02 7.53
N VAL A 26 14.88 4.92 7.49
CA VAL A 26 14.32 3.57 7.58
C VAL A 26 13.63 3.37 8.91
N THR A 27 14.24 3.78 10.03
CA THR A 27 13.58 3.68 11.35
C THR A 27 12.30 4.50 11.44
N HIS A 28 12.25 5.67 10.80
CA HIS A 28 11.07 6.54 10.82
C HIS A 28 9.90 5.96 10.01
N ILE A 29 10.18 5.20 8.95
CA ILE A 29 9.17 4.51 8.15
C ILE A 29 8.78 3.17 8.80
N MET A 30 9.75 2.46 9.40
CA MET A 30 9.52 1.15 9.98
C MET A 30 8.73 1.20 11.29
N ALA A 31 8.84 2.27 12.09
CA ALA A 31 8.06 2.43 13.31
C ALA A 31 6.53 2.41 13.04
N PRO A 32 5.97 3.28 12.17
CA PRO A 32 4.54 3.24 11.87
C PRO A 32 4.14 2.00 11.04
N TYR A 33 5.08 1.40 10.28
CA TYR A 33 4.86 0.12 9.60
C TYR A 33 4.61 -1.04 10.58
N LEU A 34 5.29 -1.06 11.73
CA LEU A 34 5.11 -2.11 12.73
C LEU A 34 3.89 -1.87 13.63
N GLU A 35 3.52 -0.61 13.87
CA GLU A 35 2.43 -0.24 14.77
C GLU A 35 1.05 -0.31 14.09
N ASN A 36 0.96 -0.01 12.79
CA ASN A 36 -0.32 0.08 12.09
C ASN A 36 -0.45 -0.98 10.98
N LYS A 37 -1.30 -1.98 11.23
CA LYS A 37 -1.59 -3.08 10.28
C LYS A 37 -2.13 -2.56 8.93
N ILE A 38 -2.88 -1.46 8.92
CA ILE A 38 -3.44 -0.88 7.69
C ILE A 38 -2.31 -0.27 6.88
N LEU A 39 -1.46 0.55 7.52
CA LEU A 39 -0.32 1.15 6.85
C LEU A 39 0.68 0.11 6.35
N ARG A 40 0.93 -0.95 7.13
CA ARG A 40 1.71 -2.12 6.69
C ARG A 40 1.18 -2.70 5.39
N ASN A 41 -0.13 -2.99 5.34
CA ASN A 41 -0.77 -3.54 4.14
C ASN A 41 -0.64 -2.60 2.95
N VAL A 42 -0.81 -1.29 3.15
CA VAL A 42 -0.66 -0.28 2.10
C VAL A 42 0.76 -0.27 1.55
N ILE A 43 1.77 -0.23 2.42
CA ILE A 43 3.17 -0.25 2.02
C ILE A 43 3.51 -1.54 1.27
N ASP A 44 3.05 -2.69 1.76
CA ASP A 44 3.28 -3.98 1.10
C ASP A 44 2.62 -4.02 -0.29
N ASN A 45 1.41 -3.47 -0.44
CA ASN A 45 0.69 -3.39 -1.71
C ASN A 45 1.40 -2.45 -2.71
N LEU A 46 1.81 -1.26 -2.24
CA LEU A 46 2.57 -0.30 -3.05
C LEU A 46 3.90 -0.90 -3.50
N TRP A 47 4.59 -1.61 -2.62
CA TRP A 47 5.86 -2.25 -2.94
C TRP A 47 5.70 -3.32 -4.02
N LYS A 48 4.67 -4.17 -3.91
CA LYS A 48 4.37 -5.19 -4.93
C LYS A 48 3.98 -4.56 -6.27
N THR A 49 3.19 -3.49 -6.26
CA THR A 49 2.86 -2.73 -7.47
C THR A 49 4.12 -2.16 -8.11
N TYR A 50 5.02 -1.58 -7.32
CA TYR A 50 6.29 -1.08 -7.79
C TYR A 50 7.13 -2.18 -8.44
N GLN A 51 7.24 -3.35 -7.79
CA GLN A 51 7.95 -4.51 -8.35
C GLN A 51 7.35 -4.95 -9.69
N TYR A 52 6.02 -5.06 -9.79
CA TYR A 52 5.35 -5.36 -11.06
C TYR A 52 5.70 -4.34 -12.15
N ASN A 53 5.67 -3.04 -11.82
CA ASN A 53 6.01 -1.98 -12.77
C ASN A 53 7.46 -2.05 -13.24
N GLN A 54 8.40 -2.40 -12.36
CA GLN A 54 9.81 -2.61 -12.75
C GLN A 54 9.97 -3.78 -13.73
N GLU A 55 9.22 -4.85 -13.52
CA GLU A 55 9.19 -6.00 -14.42
C GLU A 55 8.59 -5.64 -15.78
N TYR A 56 7.51 -4.86 -15.78
CA TYR A 56 6.89 -4.35 -16.99
C TYR A 56 7.82 -3.42 -17.78
N ILE A 57 8.51 -2.50 -17.11
CA ILE A 57 9.52 -1.64 -17.74
C ILE A 57 10.66 -2.47 -18.33
N SER A 58 11.15 -3.48 -17.60
CA SER A 58 12.20 -4.39 -18.07
C SER A 58 11.78 -5.12 -19.35
N PHE A 59 10.52 -5.58 -19.40
CA PHE A 59 9.95 -6.17 -20.60
C PHE A 59 9.88 -5.18 -21.77
N LEU A 60 9.40 -3.95 -21.54
CA LEU A 60 9.35 -2.90 -22.58
C LEU A 60 10.73 -2.51 -23.13
N LEU A 61 11.76 -2.59 -22.29
CA LEU A 61 13.15 -2.34 -22.67
C LEU A 61 13.82 -3.55 -23.34
N ASN A 62 13.09 -4.64 -23.59
CA ASN A 62 13.58 -5.91 -24.12
C ASN A 62 14.74 -6.52 -23.30
N THR A 63 14.84 -6.19 -22.01
CA THR A 63 15.82 -6.82 -21.11
C THR A 63 15.33 -8.15 -20.56
N ARG A 64 14.04 -8.47 -20.75
CA ARG A 64 13.42 -9.76 -20.46
C ARG A 64 12.62 -10.26 -21.64
N THR A 65 12.56 -11.57 -21.80
CA THR A 65 11.66 -12.24 -22.72
C THR A 65 10.22 -12.18 -22.23
N ARG A 66 9.27 -12.45 -23.14
CA ARG A 66 7.84 -12.50 -22.79
C ARG A 66 7.55 -13.54 -21.71
N ASP A 67 8.18 -14.71 -21.79
CA ASP A 67 7.92 -15.80 -20.85
C ASP A 67 8.44 -15.47 -19.44
N GLU A 68 9.63 -14.87 -19.35
CA GLU A 68 10.21 -14.38 -18.09
C GLU A 68 9.36 -13.26 -17.47
N PHE A 69 8.82 -12.35 -18.30
CA PHE A 69 7.89 -11.34 -17.83
C PHE A 69 6.59 -11.99 -17.31
N MET A 70 6.01 -12.95 -18.04
CA MET A 70 4.76 -13.60 -17.61
C MET A 70 4.92 -14.37 -16.30
N GLU A 71 6.08 -14.99 -16.06
CA GLU A 71 6.38 -15.67 -14.79
C GLU A 71 6.51 -14.66 -13.64
N ALA A 72 7.24 -13.56 -13.85
CA ALA A 72 7.37 -12.48 -12.86
C ALA A 72 6.03 -11.77 -12.60
N ALA A 73 5.25 -11.51 -13.66
CA ALA A 73 3.94 -10.89 -13.59
C ALA A 73 2.99 -11.72 -12.72
N LYS A 74 2.96 -13.05 -12.88
CA LYS A 74 2.14 -13.94 -12.03
C LYS A 74 2.50 -13.87 -10.54
N LYS A 75 3.78 -13.65 -10.24
CA LYS A 75 4.26 -13.54 -8.85
C LYS A 75 3.82 -12.23 -8.19
N TYR A 76 3.76 -11.14 -8.95
CA TYR A 76 3.44 -9.81 -8.43
C TYR A 76 2.00 -9.36 -8.71
N SER A 77 1.29 -10.05 -9.61
CA SER A 77 -0.14 -9.83 -9.85
C SER A 77 -0.91 -10.22 -8.60
N LEU A 78 -1.45 -9.23 -7.92
CA LEU A 78 -2.29 -9.41 -6.75
C LEU A 78 -3.71 -9.74 -7.20
N THR A 79 -4.29 -10.80 -6.65
CA THR A 79 -5.75 -10.91 -6.58
C THR A 79 -6.25 -9.90 -5.54
N PHE A 80 -7.38 -9.24 -5.82
CA PHE A 80 -8.01 -8.37 -4.83
C PHE A 80 -8.26 -9.15 -3.53
N ARG A 81 -8.04 -8.47 -2.41
CA ARG A 81 -8.32 -9.00 -1.09
C ARG A 81 -9.82 -8.99 -0.86
N ASP A 82 -10.32 -10.08 -0.32
CA ASP A 82 -11.67 -10.14 0.23
C ASP A 82 -11.66 -9.45 1.60
N VAL A 83 -12.45 -8.39 1.73
CA VAL A 83 -12.57 -7.56 2.93
C VAL A 83 -14.04 -7.22 3.11
N ASP A 84 -14.54 -7.38 4.33
CA ASP A 84 -15.92 -7.03 4.67
C ASP A 84 -16.14 -5.51 4.58
N ALA A 85 -17.37 -5.10 4.30
CA ALA A 85 -17.69 -3.68 4.11
C ALA A 85 -17.36 -2.81 5.34
N ALA A 86 -17.55 -3.32 6.56
CA ALA A 86 -17.24 -2.60 7.79
C ALA A 86 -15.72 -2.45 7.99
N GLY A 87 -14.95 -3.52 7.78
CA GLY A 87 -13.50 -3.48 7.77
C GLY A 87 -12.91 -2.58 6.69
N LEU A 88 -13.54 -2.50 5.52
CA LEU A 88 -13.14 -1.61 4.42
C LEU A 88 -13.40 -0.14 4.77
N TYR A 89 -14.57 0.16 5.35
CA TYR A 89 -14.92 1.51 5.80
C TYR A 89 -13.90 2.04 6.82
N TYR A 90 -13.58 1.24 7.83
CA TYR A 90 -12.59 1.60 8.84
C TYR A 90 -11.21 1.86 8.22
N GLN A 91 -10.76 0.98 7.32
CA GLN A 91 -9.47 1.11 6.65
C GLN A 91 -9.38 2.37 5.78
N ALA A 92 -10.44 2.65 5.01
CA ALA A 92 -10.51 3.84 4.18
C ALA A 92 -10.53 5.13 5.02
N ASN A 93 -11.27 5.16 6.13
CA ASN A 93 -11.31 6.32 7.02
C ASN A 93 -9.94 6.61 7.65
N VAL A 94 -9.24 5.57 8.13
CA VAL A 94 -7.87 5.72 8.67
C VAL A 94 -6.93 6.32 7.63
N LEU A 95 -7.04 5.91 6.35
CA LEU A 95 -6.20 6.45 5.27
C LEU A 95 -6.56 7.88 4.91
N LEU A 96 -7.85 8.22 4.85
CA LEU A 96 -8.31 9.59 4.60
C LEU A 96 -7.80 10.55 5.67
N GLN A 97 -7.93 10.17 6.95
CA GLN A 97 -7.42 10.96 8.07
C GLN A 97 -5.90 11.10 8.06
N ALA A 98 -5.18 10.02 7.73
CA ALA A 98 -3.72 10.03 7.70
C ALA A 98 -3.15 10.86 6.55
N LEU A 99 -3.80 10.87 5.39
CA LEU A 99 -3.32 11.55 4.18
C LEU A 99 -3.85 12.99 4.05
N GLY A 100 -4.92 13.34 4.77
CA GLY A 100 -5.46 14.71 4.80
C GLY A 100 -5.97 15.21 3.44
N GLN A 101 -6.25 14.31 2.50
CA GLN A 101 -6.72 14.63 1.16
C GLN A 101 -7.82 13.65 0.74
N PRO A 102 -8.79 14.09 -0.10
CA PRO A 102 -9.78 13.19 -0.65
C PRO A 102 -9.10 12.15 -1.56
N LEU A 103 -9.42 10.88 -1.35
CA LEU A 103 -8.94 9.76 -2.16
C LEU A 103 -10.07 9.24 -3.03
N THR A 104 -9.77 8.90 -4.28
CA THR A 104 -10.73 8.26 -5.18
C THR A 104 -10.88 6.76 -4.88
N SER A 105 -11.92 6.13 -5.42
CA SER A 105 -12.09 4.67 -5.35
C SER A 105 -10.92 3.92 -5.98
N ALA A 106 -10.34 4.48 -7.05
CA ALA A 106 -9.14 3.95 -7.69
C ALA A 106 -7.90 4.03 -6.78
N ASP A 107 -7.71 5.15 -6.07
CA ASP A 107 -6.59 5.31 -5.13
C ASP A 107 -6.71 4.31 -3.97
N LEU A 108 -7.90 4.20 -3.39
CA LEU A 108 -8.17 3.23 -2.32
C LEU A 108 -8.02 1.78 -2.81
N SER A 109 -8.41 1.49 -4.05
CA SER A 109 -8.23 0.16 -4.65
C SER A 109 -6.74 -0.18 -4.74
N LEU A 110 -5.91 0.76 -5.18
CA LEU A 110 -4.46 0.59 -5.24
C LEU A 110 -3.84 0.40 -3.85
N LEU A 111 -4.21 1.25 -2.89
CA LEU A 111 -3.65 1.25 -1.54
C LEU A 111 -4.05 -0.01 -0.76
N LEU A 112 -5.33 -0.37 -0.78
CA LEU A 112 -5.85 -1.49 0.01
C LEU A 112 -5.82 -2.82 -0.74
N ASN A 113 -5.56 -2.80 -2.05
CA ASN A 113 -5.66 -3.97 -2.94
C ASN A 113 -7.06 -4.61 -2.84
N VAL A 114 -8.10 -3.80 -2.97
CA VAL A 114 -9.52 -4.22 -2.91
C VAL A 114 -10.20 -3.83 -4.22
N ASP A 115 -11.18 -4.62 -4.64
CA ASP A 115 -11.94 -4.36 -5.87
C ASP A 115 -12.60 -2.97 -5.82
N PRO A 116 -12.38 -2.11 -6.84
CA PRO A 116 -12.95 -0.76 -6.87
C PRO A 116 -14.48 -0.76 -6.81
N ASN A 117 -15.16 -1.79 -7.34
CA ASN A 117 -16.62 -1.87 -7.29
C ASN A 117 -17.13 -2.06 -5.85
N ILE A 118 -16.38 -2.78 -5.01
CA ILE A 118 -16.72 -2.96 -3.60
C ILE A 118 -16.49 -1.64 -2.85
N ILE A 119 -15.41 -0.92 -3.18
CA ILE A 119 -15.09 0.38 -2.59
C ILE A 119 -16.16 1.42 -2.90
N GLU A 120 -16.66 1.48 -4.14
CA GLU A 120 -17.71 2.42 -4.53
C GLU A 120 -19.00 2.25 -3.72
N ASN A 121 -19.30 1.06 -3.22
CA ASN A 121 -20.45 0.82 -2.35
C ASN A 121 -20.24 1.34 -0.91
N VAL A 122 -18.99 1.53 -0.48
CA VAL A 122 -18.60 1.93 0.88
C VAL A 122 -18.16 3.39 0.95
N MET A 123 -17.90 4.01 -0.21
CA MET A 123 -17.42 5.39 -0.35
C MET A 123 -18.41 6.51 -0.05
N PRO A 124 -19.71 6.43 -0.43
CA PRO A 124 -20.66 7.51 -0.19
C PRO A 124 -20.74 7.96 1.29
N PRO A 125 -20.79 7.04 2.29
CA PRO A 125 -20.76 7.44 3.69
C PRO A 125 -19.43 8.06 4.17
N LEU A 126 -18.30 7.84 3.47
CA LEU A 126 -17.01 8.45 3.82
C LEU A 126 -16.88 9.90 3.35
N LEU A 127 -17.62 10.29 2.32
CA LEU A 127 -17.64 11.66 1.78
C LEU A 127 -18.62 12.56 2.55
N GLU A 128 -19.72 12.00 3.04
CA GLU A 128 -20.70 12.72 3.87
C GLU A 128 -20.12 13.12 5.24
N TYR A 129 -19.23 12.31 5.82
CA TYR A 129 -18.59 12.60 7.11
C TYR A 129 -17.47 13.65 7.04
N ASN A 130 -16.98 13.99 5.84
CA ASN A 130 -15.97 15.05 5.64
C ASN A 130 -16.61 16.41 5.28
N GLY A 131 -17.95 16.51 5.27
CA GLY A 131 -18.71 17.71 4.90
C GLY A 131 -19.15 18.62 6.06
N GLU A 132 -18.95 18.21 7.31
CA GLU A 132 -19.20 18.99 8.52
C GLU A 132 -17.98 18.76 9.43
N GLU A 133 -16.97 19.63 9.50
CA GLU A 133 -16.96 20.91 10.20
C GLU A 133 -16.00 21.90 9.51
N THR A 134 -16.53 22.73 8.62
CA THR A 134 -16.03 24.10 8.47
C THR A 134 -17.22 25.02 8.68
N GLU A 135 -17.07 25.93 9.65
CA GLU A 135 -17.92 27.07 9.97
C GLU A 135 -19.15 26.81 10.85
N THR A 136 -18.95 26.99 12.17
CA THR A 136 -19.79 27.95 12.89
C THR A 136 -18.91 29.09 13.39
N ASP A 137 -19.12 30.22 12.75
CA ASP A 137 -18.75 31.57 13.15
C ASP A 137 -19.33 31.98 14.52
N GLU A 138 -18.74 33.05 15.06
CA GLU A 138 -19.27 34.00 16.07
C GLU A 138 -19.34 33.56 17.56
N GLN A 139 -18.33 33.97 18.34
CA GLN A 139 -18.42 35.14 19.26
C GLN A 139 -17.06 35.50 19.89
#